data_AF-A0A9W8TJK5-F1
#
_entry.id   AF-A0A9W8TJK5-F1
#
_cell.length_a   1.000
_cell.length_b   1.000
_cell.length_c   1.000
_cell.angle_alpha   90.00
_cell.angle_beta   90.00
_cell.angle_gamma   90.00
#
_symmetry.space_group_name_H-M   'P 1'
#
loop_
_entity.id
_entity.type
_entity.pdbx_description
1 polymer ?
#
loop_
_entity_poly.entity_id
_entity_poly.type
_entity_poly.pdbx_seq_one_letter_code
_entity_poly.pdbx_strand_id
1 'polypeptide(L)'
;MASSDDLGFEPRNIFAAIFQLGLGGESPVLEDEFRGGQCRIFKLSFRDKESLAVRVPLYMSVCSQFDKIPVVKAEVEILQMLEAKGFRWAPKCCGYSLSFDNPLKHPFIVLTWVEGSRLAWNTSFPKQPYRDNLLRQIASIQLSLIECTLETRSTTAKAFFERLLENRHTRVREGKLPEISDQDCVEQQGFLDCVLGQEQDSTIFAIDHGDLKPDNIIIDNNFNIQSVIDWGFAAFVPIARAAGVPRFLWPSLPLCRSDAIIQKDRSSYMSLASQRSQAAFYMQRWQMTADVDFHTLYLESLFSKGMHASLARIGWKTPFHKVVEHSRECSSRDDTEN
;
A
#
# COMPACT_ATOMS: atom_id res chain seq x y z
N MET A 1 31.29 -5.80 3.26
CA MET A 1 31.02 -5.75 4.71
C MET A 1 29.74 -6.53 4.95
N ALA A 2 29.85 -7.72 5.53
CA ALA A 2 28.68 -8.56 5.86
C ALA A 2 27.88 -7.84 6.96
N SER A 3 26.61 -7.50 6.68
CA SER A 3 25.74 -6.82 7.63
C SER A 3 25.39 -7.74 8.79
N SER A 4 25.50 -7.22 10.01
CA SER A 4 25.35 -7.89 11.31
C SER A 4 23.94 -8.43 11.64
N ASP A 5 23.05 -8.62 10.67
CA ASP A 5 21.60 -8.82 10.93
C ASP A 5 21.10 -10.26 10.69
N ASP A 6 21.95 -11.19 10.26
CA ASP A 6 21.61 -12.61 10.01
C ASP A 6 21.89 -13.53 11.23
N LEU A 7 21.97 -12.98 12.46
CA LEU A 7 22.32 -13.74 13.67
C LEU A 7 21.39 -14.94 13.92
N GLY A 8 21.84 -16.13 13.50
CA GLY A 8 21.16 -17.40 13.73
C GLY A 8 20.26 -17.91 12.59
N PHE A 9 20.10 -17.16 11.50
CA PHE A 9 19.33 -17.62 10.34
C PHE A 9 20.19 -18.48 9.40
N GLU A 10 19.74 -19.70 9.12
CA GLU A 10 20.38 -20.58 8.15
C GLU A 10 19.34 -21.08 7.13
N PRO A 11 19.50 -20.81 5.81
CA PRO A 11 18.53 -21.21 4.79
C PRO A 11 18.22 -22.72 4.77
N ARG A 12 19.19 -23.57 5.12
CA ARG A 12 19.01 -25.02 5.23
C ARG A 12 17.93 -25.43 6.25
N ASN A 13 17.67 -24.59 7.25
CA ASN A 13 16.66 -24.87 8.28
C ASN A 13 15.23 -24.61 7.78
N ILE A 14 15.05 -24.06 6.57
CA ILE A 14 13.73 -23.90 5.95
C ILE A 14 13.04 -25.24 5.81
N PHE A 15 13.75 -26.30 5.40
CA PHE A 15 13.17 -27.64 5.28
C PHE A 15 12.61 -28.14 6.62
N ALA A 16 13.35 -27.95 7.72
CA ALA A 16 12.91 -28.34 9.05
C ALA A 16 11.68 -27.54 9.51
N ALA A 17 11.67 -26.22 9.26
CA ALA A 17 10.53 -25.37 9.62
C ALA A 17 9.26 -25.71 8.84
N ILE A 18 9.39 -25.98 7.54
CA ILE A 18 8.27 -26.38 6.68
C ILE A 18 7.75 -27.77 7.05
N PHE A 19 8.65 -28.70 7.40
CA PHE A 19 8.27 -30.02 7.89
C PHE A 19 7.49 -29.92 9.23
N GLN A 20 7.94 -29.07 10.17
CA GLN A 20 7.23 -28.86 11.44
C GLN A 20 5.82 -28.32 11.27
N LEU A 21 5.56 -27.53 10.22
CA LEU A 21 4.23 -27.03 9.89
C LEU A 21 3.34 -28.06 9.17
N GLY A 22 3.83 -29.29 8.94
CA GLY A 22 3.10 -30.29 8.15
C GLY A 22 3.02 -29.94 6.65
N LEU A 23 3.85 -28.99 6.19
CA LEU A 23 3.88 -28.49 4.82
C LEU A 23 5.02 -29.12 4.01
N GLY A 24 5.58 -30.25 4.47
CA GLY A 24 6.57 -31.01 3.72
C GLY A 24 6.03 -31.60 2.42
N GLY A 25 6.93 -32.05 1.54
CA GLY A 25 6.63 -32.74 0.28
C GLY A 25 7.85 -33.52 -0.18
N GLU A 26 7.73 -34.25 -1.29
CA GLU A 26 8.79 -35.09 -1.82
C GLU A 26 9.93 -34.27 -2.44
N SER A 27 11.16 -34.60 -2.07
CA SER A 27 12.40 -34.01 -2.61
C SER A 27 12.39 -32.47 -2.62
N PRO A 28 12.27 -31.82 -1.44
CA PRO A 28 12.16 -30.37 -1.39
C PRO A 28 13.46 -29.72 -1.88
N VAL A 29 13.34 -28.75 -2.80
CA VAL A 29 14.47 -28.00 -3.36
C VAL A 29 14.28 -26.51 -3.11
N LEU A 30 15.31 -25.88 -2.56
CA LEU A 30 15.39 -24.43 -2.44
C LEU A 30 15.89 -23.88 -3.78
N GLU A 31 14.99 -23.37 -4.62
CA GLU A 31 15.31 -22.95 -5.99
C GLU A 31 15.93 -21.55 -6.02
N ASP A 32 15.23 -20.58 -5.44
CA ASP A 32 15.54 -19.17 -5.60
C ASP A 32 15.47 -18.41 -4.28
N GLU A 33 16.30 -17.37 -4.18
CA GLU A 33 16.26 -16.38 -3.10
C GLU A 33 15.97 -14.99 -3.67
N PHE A 34 14.98 -14.33 -3.09
CA PHE A 34 14.61 -12.96 -3.40
C PHE A 34 14.82 -12.07 -2.19
N ARG A 35 15.41 -10.90 -2.42
CA ARG A 35 15.60 -9.88 -1.38
C ARG A 35 14.56 -8.78 -1.57
N GLY A 36 13.66 -8.67 -0.60
CA GLY A 36 12.74 -7.53 -0.46
C GLY A 36 13.33 -6.45 0.43
N GLY A 37 12.60 -5.35 0.61
CA GLY A 37 13.05 -4.23 1.45
C GLY A 37 13.20 -4.59 2.93
N GLN A 38 12.35 -5.48 3.45
CA GLN A 38 12.35 -5.90 4.85
C GLN A 38 12.52 -7.41 5.05
N CYS A 39 12.35 -8.21 3.99
CA CYS A 39 12.31 -9.67 4.07
C CYS A 39 13.24 -10.33 3.06
N ARG A 40 13.71 -11.55 3.38
CA ARG A 40 14.15 -12.53 2.36
C ARG A 40 12.99 -13.46 2.08
N ILE A 41 12.80 -13.78 0.80
CA ILE A 41 11.77 -14.69 0.33
C ILE A 41 12.48 -15.84 -0.38
N PHE A 42 12.11 -17.06 -0.04
CA PHE A 42 12.69 -18.27 -0.61
C PHE A 42 11.63 -19.06 -1.36
N LYS A 43 11.94 -19.50 -2.58
CA LYS A 43 11.09 -20.43 -3.33
C LYS A 43 11.46 -21.86 -2.95
N LEU A 44 10.49 -22.60 -2.44
CA LEU A 44 10.61 -24.01 -2.11
C LEU A 44 9.75 -24.84 -3.06
N SER A 45 10.38 -25.68 -3.87
CA SER A 45 9.69 -26.54 -4.83
C SER A 45 9.68 -28.00 -4.37
N PHE A 46 8.67 -28.73 -4.83
CA PHE A 46 8.45 -30.14 -4.52
C PHE A 46 8.16 -30.90 -5.81
N ARG A 47 8.37 -32.22 -5.81
CA ARG A 47 8.03 -33.07 -6.97
C ARG A 47 6.53 -33.37 -7.04
N ASP A 48 5.88 -33.46 -5.89
CA ASP A 48 4.54 -33.99 -5.69
C ASP A 48 3.46 -32.90 -5.52
N LYS A 49 3.85 -31.64 -5.38
CA LYS A 49 2.92 -30.53 -5.12
C LYS A 49 3.45 -29.17 -5.58
N GLU A 50 2.56 -28.18 -5.49
CA GLU A 50 2.88 -26.78 -5.81
C GLU A 50 3.97 -26.20 -4.89
N SER A 51 4.76 -25.29 -5.48
CA SER A 51 5.82 -24.58 -4.76
C SER A 51 5.27 -23.63 -3.69
N LEU A 52 6.10 -23.33 -2.71
CA LEU A 52 5.80 -22.42 -1.60
C LEU A 52 6.78 -21.24 -1.60
N ALA A 53 6.30 -20.09 -1.17
CA ALA A 53 7.12 -18.94 -0.83
C ALA A 53 7.31 -18.89 0.70
N VAL A 54 8.55 -18.90 1.17
CA VAL A 54 8.88 -18.74 2.60
C VAL A 54 9.45 -17.34 2.81
N ARG A 55 8.71 -16.50 3.53
CA ARG A 55 9.03 -15.07 3.76
C ARG A 55 9.51 -14.88 5.20
N VAL A 56 10.72 -14.35 5.35
CA VAL A 56 11.40 -14.14 6.64
C VAL A 56 11.85 -12.68 6.78
N PRO A 57 11.40 -11.92 7.79
CA PRO A 57 11.70 -10.50 7.99
C PRO A 57 13.08 -10.29 8.60
N LEU A 58 14.14 -10.48 7.81
CA LEU A 58 15.52 -10.40 8.29
C LEU A 58 16.03 -8.96 8.39
N TYR A 59 15.60 -8.06 7.50
CA TYR A 59 16.15 -6.70 7.37
C TYR A 59 15.33 -5.60 8.06
N MET A 60 14.35 -5.98 8.89
CA MET A 60 13.58 -5.02 9.68
C MET A 60 14.49 -4.39 10.75
N SER A 61 14.72 -3.06 10.67
CA SER A 61 15.64 -2.38 11.57
C SER A 61 15.15 -2.42 13.02
N VAL A 62 16.12 -2.60 13.91
CA VAL A 62 15.95 -2.99 15.30
C VAL A 62 15.58 -1.78 16.15
N CYS A 63 14.30 -1.57 16.45
CA CYS A 63 13.94 -0.97 17.75
C CYS A 63 13.76 -2.08 18.79
N SER A 64 13.26 -3.25 18.40
CA SER A 64 13.43 -4.51 19.14
C SER A 64 13.15 -5.72 18.25
N GLN A 65 13.75 -6.88 18.55
CA GLN A 65 13.37 -8.16 17.92
C GLN A 65 11.85 -8.46 18.09
N PHE A 66 11.22 -7.89 19.12
CA PHE A 66 9.79 -7.98 19.38
C PHE A 66 8.94 -7.25 18.34
N ASP A 67 9.49 -6.33 17.54
CA ASP A 67 8.73 -5.62 16.50
C ASP A 67 8.43 -6.52 15.28
N LYS A 68 9.20 -7.60 15.08
CA LYS A 68 9.02 -8.53 13.96
C LYS A 68 7.72 -9.34 14.10
N ILE A 69 7.38 -9.79 15.30
CA ILE A 69 6.19 -10.63 15.53
C ILE A 69 4.89 -9.89 15.22
N PRO A 70 4.63 -8.67 15.73
CA PRO A 70 3.44 -7.90 15.39
C PRO A 70 3.29 -7.63 13.89
N VAL A 71 4.40 -7.36 13.18
CA VAL A 71 4.34 -7.12 11.74
C VAL A 71 3.97 -8.40 10.97
N VAL A 72 4.62 -9.53 11.29
CA VAL A 72 4.29 -10.82 10.69
C VAL A 72 2.85 -11.21 11.02
N LYS A 73 2.42 -11.00 12.26
CA LYS A 73 1.05 -11.28 12.70
C LYS A 73 0.03 -10.46 11.92
N ALA A 74 0.26 -9.17 11.75
CA ALA A 74 -0.63 -8.30 10.97
C ALA A 74 -0.74 -8.74 9.51
N GLU A 75 0.37 -9.10 8.86
CA GLU A 75 0.37 -9.62 7.49
C GLU A 75 -0.41 -10.95 7.38
N VAL A 76 -0.22 -11.87 8.34
CA VAL A 76 -0.99 -13.13 8.41
C VAL A 76 -2.49 -12.87 8.56
N GLU A 77 -2.89 -12.00 9.48
CA GLU A 77 -4.29 -11.68 9.74
C GLU A 77 -4.98 -11.10 8.49
N ILE A 78 -4.30 -10.20 7.76
CA ILE A 78 -4.80 -9.66 6.49
C ILE A 78 -4.97 -10.78 5.47
N LEU A 79 -3.95 -11.61 5.24
CA LEU A 79 -4.02 -12.65 4.21
C LEU A 79 -5.11 -13.69 4.49
N GLN A 80 -5.25 -14.13 5.75
CA GLN A 80 -6.30 -15.05 6.16
C GLN A 80 -7.70 -14.44 5.99
N MET A 81 -7.86 -13.15 6.32
CA MET A 81 -9.13 -12.44 6.12
C MET A 81 -9.47 -12.30 4.63
N LEU A 82 -8.49 -11.95 3.79
CA LEU A 82 -8.69 -11.84 2.34
C LEU A 82 -9.09 -13.19 1.73
N GLU A 83 -8.47 -14.28 2.18
CA GLU A 83 -8.86 -15.64 1.78
C GLU A 83 -10.30 -15.95 2.22
N ALA A 84 -10.66 -15.66 3.47
CA ALA A 84 -12.02 -15.85 3.98
C ALA A 84 -13.09 -15.02 3.24
N LYS A 85 -12.71 -13.83 2.75
CA LYS A 85 -13.55 -12.95 1.92
C LYS A 85 -13.54 -13.33 0.44
N GLY A 86 -12.83 -14.39 0.04
CA GLY A 86 -12.76 -14.86 -1.35
C GLY A 86 -11.96 -13.94 -2.29
N PHE A 87 -11.09 -13.10 -1.74
CA PHE A 87 -10.26 -12.20 -2.53
C PHE A 87 -9.12 -12.99 -3.21
N ARG A 88 -9.35 -13.36 -4.47
CA ARG A 88 -8.48 -14.26 -5.26
C ARG A 88 -7.11 -13.72 -5.65
N TRP A 89 -6.87 -12.41 -5.48
CA TRP A 89 -5.66 -11.76 -5.97
C TRP A 89 -4.54 -11.69 -4.92
N ALA A 90 -4.77 -12.18 -3.71
CA ALA A 90 -3.72 -12.33 -2.70
C ALA A 90 -3.21 -13.79 -2.67
N PRO A 91 -1.93 -14.04 -2.38
CA PRO A 91 -1.45 -15.39 -2.11
C PRO A 91 -2.10 -15.94 -0.83
N LYS A 92 -2.29 -17.26 -0.75
CA LYS A 92 -2.88 -17.90 0.44
C LYS A 92 -1.82 -18.09 1.52
N CYS A 93 -2.23 -17.93 2.77
CA CYS A 93 -1.36 -18.20 3.92
C CYS A 93 -1.41 -19.70 4.27
N CYS A 94 -0.42 -20.46 3.81
CA CYS A 94 -0.33 -21.91 4.06
C CYS A 94 0.07 -22.25 5.49
N GLY A 95 0.84 -21.37 6.14
CA GLY A 95 1.32 -21.56 7.50
C GLY A 95 2.22 -20.41 7.93
N TYR A 96 2.54 -20.33 9.22
CA TYR A 96 3.36 -19.26 9.78
C TYR A 96 3.94 -19.67 11.13
N SER A 97 4.94 -18.93 11.60
CA SER A 97 5.45 -18.99 12.96
C SER A 97 5.55 -17.57 13.51
N LEU A 98 4.94 -17.33 14.68
CA LEU A 98 4.99 -16.06 15.42
C LEU A 98 5.91 -16.15 16.64
N SER A 99 6.95 -16.97 16.56
CA SER A 99 7.91 -17.20 17.64
C SER A 99 9.33 -17.22 17.08
N PHE A 100 10.32 -17.00 17.95
CA PHE A 100 11.73 -17.26 17.65
C PHE A 100 12.13 -18.69 18.01
N ASP A 101 11.30 -19.40 18.77
CA ASP A 101 11.51 -20.81 19.09
C ASP A 101 11.03 -21.71 17.96
N ASN A 102 11.75 -21.65 16.84
CA ASN A 102 11.54 -22.50 15.67
C ASN A 102 12.88 -22.72 14.93
N PRO A 103 12.97 -23.61 13.94
CA PRO A 103 14.21 -23.91 13.23
C PRO A 103 14.87 -22.72 12.53
N LEU A 104 14.09 -21.72 12.09
CA LEU A 104 14.60 -20.51 11.45
C LEU A 104 15.03 -19.43 12.44
N LYS A 105 14.75 -19.58 13.74
CA LYS A 105 15.04 -18.58 14.78
C LYS A 105 14.48 -17.18 14.48
N HIS A 106 13.44 -17.11 13.67
CA HIS A 106 12.73 -15.89 13.31
C HIS A 106 11.25 -16.19 13.09
N PRO A 107 10.33 -15.22 13.31
CA PRO A 107 8.98 -15.36 12.81
C PRO A 107 8.99 -15.38 11.28
N PHE A 108 8.05 -16.10 10.66
CA PHE A 108 8.00 -16.24 9.20
C PHE A 108 6.58 -16.58 8.72
N ILE A 109 6.35 -16.38 7.42
CA ILE A 109 5.10 -16.72 6.73
C ILE A 109 5.42 -17.67 5.58
N VAL A 110 4.56 -18.66 5.38
CA VAL A 110 4.57 -19.58 4.24
C VAL A 110 3.35 -19.28 3.40
N LEU A 111 3.59 -18.94 2.13
CA LEU A 111 2.56 -18.55 1.18
C LEU A 111 2.55 -19.51 -0.02
N THR A 112 1.42 -19.59 -0.72
CA THR A 112 1.38 -20.21 -2.05
C THR A 112 2.32 -19.49 -3.00
N TRP A 113 3.16 -20.22 -3.74
CA TRP A 113 3.93 -19.63 -4.83
C TRP A 113 3.00 -19.29 -5.99
N VAL A 114 3.21 -18.14 -6.62
CA VAL A 114 2.46 -17.73 -7.81
C VAL A 114 3.43 -17.64 -8.97
N GLU A 115 3.20 -18.46 -9.99
CA GLU A 115 4.04 -18.44 -11.19
C GLU A 115 3.82 -17.19 -12.04
N GLY A 116 4.90 -16.71 -12.63
CA GLY A 116 4.90 -15.51 -13.46
C GLY A 116 6.10 -14.62 -13.22
N SER A 117 6.00 -13.39 -13.69
CA SER A 117 7.04 -12.37 -13.54
C SER A 117 6.48 -11.11 -12.90
N ARG A 118 7.34 -10.34 -12.22
CA ARG A 118 6.95 -9.03 -11.69
C ARG A 118 6.64 -8.09 -12.86
N LEU A 119 5.57 -7.32 -12.72
CA LEU A 119 5.17 -6.36 -13.74
C LEU A 119 6.23 -5.26 -13.86
N ALA A 120 6.95 -5.25 -14.98
CA ALA A 120 7.76 -4.10 -15.35
C ALA A 120 6.85 -2.97 -15.88
N TRP A 121 7.11 -1.74 -15.43
CA TRP A 121 6.33 -0.57 -15.83
C TRP A 121 7.22 0.64 -16.01
N ASN A 122 7.14 1.27 -17.19
CA ASN A 122 7.76 2.55 -17.48
C ASN A 122 6.90 3.30 -18.52
N THR A 123 7.41 4.41 -19.05
CA THR A 123 6.71 5.24 -20.03
C THR A 123 6.48 4.54 -21.38
N SER A 124 7.30 3.53 -21.71
CA SER A 124 7.27 2.81 -23.00
C SER A 124 6.78 1.36 -22.91
N PHE A 125 6.69 0.81 -21.71
CA PHE A 125 6.34 -0.58 -21.45
C PHE A 125 5.39 -0.69 -20.24
N PRO A 126 4.36 -1.54 -20.29
CA PRO A 126 3.93 -2.38 -21.42
C PRO A 126 3.44 -1.55 -22.61
N LYS A 127 3.52 -2.12 -23.82
CA LYS A 127 2.99 -1.49 -25.03
C LYS A 127 1.47 -1.59 -25.09
N GLN A 128 0.83 -0.72 -25.84
CA GLN A 128 -0.59 -0.85 -26.14
C GLN A 128 -0.84 -2.06 -27.07
N PRO A 129 -1.97 -2.79 -26.92
CA PRO A 129 -3.10 -2.56 -26.02
C PRO A 129 -2.94 -3.16 -24.60
N TYR A 130 -1.83 -3.86 -24.31
CA TYR A 130 -1.62 -4.55 -23.03
C TYR A 130 -1.61 -3.60 -21.83
N ARG A 131 -1.06 -2.39 -22.02
CA ARG A 131 -1.04 -1.35 -20.98
C ARG A 131 -2.45 -0.97 -20.51
N ASP A 132 -3.36 -0.68 -21.44
CA ASP A 132 -4.75 -0.34 -21.12
C ASP A 132 -5.49 -1.54 -20.49
N ASN A 133 -5.18 -2.77 -20.90
CA ASN A 133 -5.75 -3.96 -20.27
C ASN A 133 -5.26 -4.15 -18.82
N LEU A 134 -3.97 -3.96 -18.57
CA LEU A 134 -3.40 -4.05 -17.22
C LEU A 134 -3.99 -3.00 -16.29
N LEU A 135 -4.10 -1.75 -16.73
CA LEU A 135 -4.70 -0.68 -15.93
C LEU A 135 -6.14 -1.02 -15.55
N ARG A 136 -6.90 -1.62 -16.48
CA ARG A 136 -8.23 -2.12 -16.19
C ARG A 136 -8.21 -3.26 -15.18
N GLN A 137 -7.31 -4.23 -15.31
CA GLN A 137 -7.18 -5.30 -14.31
C GLN A 137 -6.84 -4.74 -12.93
N ILE A 138 -5.90 -3.79 -12.81
CA ILE A 138 -5.50 -3.18 -11.54
C ILE A 138 -6.68 -2.43 -10.89
N ALA A 139 -7.45 -1.66 -11.67
CA ALA A 139 -8.65 -0.99 -11.17
C ALA A 139 -9.71 -2.01 -10.71
N SER A 140 -9.91 -3.10 -11.44
CA SER A 140 -10.82 -4.19 -11.06
C SER A 140 -10.38 -4.88 -9.76
N ILE A 141 -9.07 -5.05 -9.55
CA ILE A 141 -8.51 -5.60 -8.32
C ILE A 141 -8.76 -4.66 -7.14
N GLN A 142 -8.49 -3.35 -7.28
CA GLN A 142 -8.77 -2.37 -6.23
C GLN A 142 -10.26 -2.35 -5.89
N LEU A 143 -11.13 -2.31 -6.91
CA LEU A 143 -12.58 -2.33 -6.74
C LEU A 143 -12.99 -3.59 -5.96
N SER A 144 -12.50 -4.76 -6.37
CA SER A 144 -12.80 -6.04 -5.70
C SER A 144 -12.33 -6.06 -4.24
N LEU A 145 -11.15 -5.49 -3.97
CA LEU A 145 -10.59 -5.39 -2.61
C LEU A 145 -11.47 -4.50 -1.73
N ILE A 146 -11.82 -3.31 -2.21
CA ILE A 146 -12.68 -2.38 -1.49
C ILE A 146 -14.04 -3.04 -1.25
N GLU A 147 -14.66 -3.59 -2.30
CA GLU A 147 -16.01 -4.16 -2.20
C GLU A 147 -16.08 -5.31 -1.19
N CYS A 148 -15.11 -6.23 -1.20
CA CYS A 148 -15.15 -7.37 -0.27
C CYS A 148 -14.72 -7.00 1.17
N THR A 149 -14.00 -5.88 1.36
CA THR A 149 -13.51 -5.44 2.68
C THR A 149 -14.24 -4.23 3.25
N LEU A 150 -15.25 -3.71 2.55
CA LEU A 150 -16.01 -2.55 2.98
C LEU A 150 -16.73 -2.83 4.31
N GLU A 151 -16.50 -1.97 5.30
CA GLU A 151 -17.13 -2.08 6.60
C GLU A 151 -17.29 -0.73 7.31
N THR A 152 -18.22 -0.69 8.26
CA THR A 152 -18.42 0.46 9.14
C THR A 152 -17.65 0.26 10.44
N ARG A 153 -16.93 1.29 10.88
CA ARG A 153 -16.18 1.30 12.15
C ARG A 153 -16.71 2.36 13.11
N SER A 154 -16.27 2.31 14.37
CA SER A 154 -16.63 3.32 15.38
C SER A 154 -15.86 4.64 15.21
N THR A 155 -14.75 4.62 14.48
CA THR A 155 -13.86 5.78 14.31
C THR A 155 -14.20 6.49 13.01
N THR A 156 -14.26 7.82 13.03
CA THR A 156 -14.44 8.63 11.82
C THR A 156 -13.15 8.75 11.02
N ALA A 157 -13.25 9.10 9.73
CA ALA A 157 -12.10 9.37 8.88
C ALA A 157 -11.20 10.46 9.48
N LYS A 158 -11.79 11.56 9.96
CA LYS A 158 -11.08 12.65 10.62
C LYS A 158 -10.32 12.17 11.85
N ALA A 159 -10.99 11.50 12.79
CA ALA A 159 -10.35 11.00 14.01
C ALA A 159 -9.21 10.01 13.72
N PHE A 160 -9.35 9.18 12.67
CA PHE A 160 -8.28 8.29 12.23
C PHE A 160 -7.04 9.06 11.76
N PHE A 161 -7.22 10.07 10.88
CA PHE A 161 -6.10 10.84 10.34
C PHE A 161 -5.49 11.80 11.37
N GLU A 162 -6.28 12.41 12.24
CA GLU A 162 -5.79 13.23 13.37
C GLU A 162 -4.87 12.42 14.29
N ARG A 163 -5.20 11.15 14.55
CA ARG A 163 -4.33 10.27 15.32
C ARG A 163 -2.97 10.05 14.63
N LEU A 164 -2.95 9.92 13.30
CA LEU A 164 -1.69 9.79 12.55
C LEU A 164 -0.86 11.07 12.61
N LEU A 165 -1.52 12.23 12.51
CA LEU A 165 -0.90 13.54 12.66
C LEU A 165 -0.26 13.71 14.04
N GLU A 166 -1.01 13.43 15.11
CA GLU A 166 -0.51 13.57 16.49
C GLU A 166 0.66 12.62 16.78
N ASN A 167 0.58 11.37 16.29
CA ASN A 167 1.68 10.41 16.41
C ASN A 167 2.94 10.91 15.70
N ARG A 168 2.80 11.51 14.52
CA ARG A 168 3.93 12.10 13.77
C ARG A 168 4.50 13.29 14.51
N HIS A 169 3.65 14.21 14.94
CA HIS A 169 4.04 15.42 15.67
C HIS A 169 4.79 15.08 16.96
N THR A 170 4.31 14.08 17.70
CA THR A 170 5.01 13.54 18.88
C THR A 170 6.40 13.02 18.52
N ARG A 171 6.54 12.23 17.44
CA ARG A 171 7.86 11.73 16.98
C ARG A 171 8.80 12.84 16.52
N VAL A 172 8.29 13.93 15.95
CA VAL A 172 9.09 15.12 15.61
C VAL A 172 9.62 15.79 16.87
N ARG A 173 8.75 16.05 17.86
CA ARG A 173 9.14 16.64 19.15
C ARG A 173 10.14 15.78 19.94
N GLU A 174 10.06 14.46 19.80
CA GLU A 174 11.01 13.50 20.36
C GLU A 174 12.34 13.39 19.57
N GLY A 175 12.50 14.13 18.47
CA GLY A 175 13.70 14.09 17.63
C GLY A 175 13.85 12.82 16.77
N LYS A 176 12.81 11.99 16.66
CA LYS A 176 12.82 10.75 15.87
C LYS A 176 12.60 10.98 14.36
N LEU A 177 12.23 12.20 13.97
CA LEU A 177 11.99 12.60 12.58
C LEU A 177 12.66 13.96 12.28
N PRO A 178 14.01 14.02 12.21
CA PRO A 178 14.74 15.27 12.06
C PRO A 178 14.54 15.95 10.69
N GLU A 179 14.00 15.24 9.71
CA GLU A 179 13.70 15.74 8.36
C GLU A 179 12.39 16.55 8.27
N ILE A 180 11.60 16.56 9.34
CA ILE A 180 10.28 17.20 9.40
C ILE A 180 10.28 18.18 10.57
N SER A 181 9.84 19.42 10.34
CA SER A 181 9.72 20.42 11.41
C SER A 181 8.35 20.37 12.10
N ASP A 182 8.29 20.97 13.29
CA ASP A 182 7.05 21.16 14.06
C ASP A 182 6.04 22.00 13.24
N GLN A 183 6.53 23.06 12.60
CA GLN A 183 5.74 23.92 11.71
C GLN A 183 5.14 23.14 10.53
N ASP A 184 5.89 22.23 9.90
CA ASP A 184 5.36 21.40 8.81
C ASP A 184 4.20 20.50 9.28
N CYS A 185 4.25 20.02 10.52
CA CYS A 185 3.17 19.23 11.11
C CYS A 185 1.91 20.08 11.35
N VAL A 186 2.07 21.30 11.87
CA VAL A 186 0.97 22.24 12.09
C VAL A 186 0.31 22.62 10.75
N GLU A 187 1.10 22.89 9.73
CA GLU A 187 0.60 23.17 8.39
C GLU A 187 -0.16 21.99 7.80
N GLN A 188 0.39 20.77 7.90
CA GLN A 188 -0.29 19.55 7.46
C GLN A 188 -1.66 19.41 8.13
N GLN A 189 -1.75 19.65 9.44
CA GLN A 189 -2.99 19.56 10.19
C GLN A 189 -4.04 20.56 9.69
N GLY A 190 -3.63 21.79 9.32
CA GLY A 190 -4.52 22.82 8.80
C GLY A 190 -5.23 22.46 7.50
N PHE A 191 -4.73 21.51 6.72
CA PHE A 191 -5.36 21.07 5.47
C PHE A 191 -6.34 19.89 5.63
N LEU A 192 -6.37 19.22 6.78
CA LEU A 192 -7.11 17.95 6.92
C LEU A 192 -8.61 18.10 6.61
N ASP A 193 -9.25 19.10 7.21
CA ASP A 193 -10.69 19.34 7.05
C ASP A 193 -11.06 19.69 5.61
N CYS A 194 -10.19 20.46 4.94
CA CYS A 194 -10.35 20.81 3.54
C CYS A 194 -10.25 19.58 2.63
N VAL A 195 -9.25 18.72 2.86
CA VAL A 195 -9.01 17.51 2.05
C VAL A 195 -10.12 16.46 2.26
N LEU A 196 -10.61 16.31 3.49
CA LEU A 196 -11.70 15.37 3.79
C LEU A 196 -13.07 15.91 3.36
N GLY A 197 -13.26 17.23 3.40
CA GLY A 197 -14.51 17.88 3.02
C GLY A 197 -15.72 17.31 3.76
N GLN A 198 -16.72 16.84 3.02
CA GLN A 198 -17.94 16.25 3.59
C GLN A 198 -17.75 14.85 4.18
N GLU A 199 -16.60 14.20 3.97
CA GLU A 199 -16.33 12.83 4.42
C GLU A 199 -15.59 12.75 5.76
N GLN A 200 -15.44 13.87 6.47
CA GLN A 200 -14.75 13.93 7.77
C GLN A 200 -15.33 12.93 8.77
N ASP A 201 -16.67 12.87 8.86
CA ASP A 201 -17.40 12.00 9.78
C ASP A 201 -17.70 10.62 9.20
N SER A 202 -17.21 10.32 7.99
CA SER A 202 -17.38 9.01 7.36
C SER A 202 -16.73 7.94 8.22
N THR A 203 -17.51 6.93 8.58
CA THR A 203 -17.06 5.76 9.34
C THR A 203 -16.83 4.55 8.45
N ILE A 204 -16.75 4.76 7.13
CA ILE A 204 -16.59 3.71 6.14
C ILE A 204 -15.11 3.44 5.91
N PHE A 205 -14.73 2.17 6.07
CA PHE A 205 -13.35 1.69 5.96
C PHE A 205 -13.30 0.54 4.97
N ALA A 206 -12.13 0.38 4.36
CA ALA A 206 -11.78 -0.77 3.54
C ALA A 206 -10.28 -1.03 3.68
N ILE A 207 -9.81 -2.19 3.21
CA ILE A 207 -8.39 -2.47 3.16
C ILE A 207 -7.76 -1.68 1.99
N ASP A 208 -6.70 -0.94 2.31
CA ASP A 208 -5.71 -0.47 1.34
C ASP A 208 -4.53 -1.45 1.36
N HIS A 209 -3.98 -1.76 0.19
CA HIS A 209 -2.75 -2.55 0.08
C HIS A 209 -1.54 -1.81 0.69
N GLY A 210 -1.55 -0.48 0.68
CA GLY A 210 -0.51 0.37 1.27
C GLY A 210 0.74 0.56 0.40
N ASP A 211 1.11 -0.42 -0.43
CA ASP A 211 2.22 -0.30 -1.40
C ASP A 211 1.90 -0.94 -2.76
N LEU A 212 0.73 -0.64 -3.33
CA LEU A 212 0.33 -1.20 -4.63
C LEU A 212 1.12 -0.54 -5.77
N LYS A 213 2.14 -1.25 -6.24
CA LYS A 213 3.05 -0.83 -7.32
C LYS A 213 3.38 -2.00 -8.25
N PRO A 214 3.89 -1.73 -9.46
CA PRO A 214 4.18 -2.77 -10.45
C PRO A 214 5.06 -3.92 -9.94
N ASP A 215 6.08 -3.63 -9.12
CA ASP A 215 6.95 -4.67 -8.54
C ASP A 215 6.21 -5.69 -7.64
N ASN A 216 5.05 -5.29 -7.11
CA ASN A 216 4.20 -6.10 -6.24
C ASN A 216 3.07 -6.80 -7.02
N ILE A 217 3.09 -6.76 -8.35
CA ILE A 217 2.10 -7.41 -9.22
C ILE A 217 2.79 -8.51 -10.02
N ILE A 218 2.28 -9.73 -9.95
CA ILE A 218 2.73 -10.87 -10.74
C ILE A 218 1.83 -11.03 -11.96
N ILE A 219 2.45 -11.15 -13.14
CA ILE A 219 1.77 -11.36 -14.42
C ILE A 219 2.24 -12.63 -15.11
N ASP A 220 1.35 -13.21 -15.92
CA ASP A 220 1.70 -14.26 -16.88
C ASP A 220 2.31 -13.68 -18.18
N ASN A 221 2.69 -14.57 -19.09
CA ASN A 221 3.26 -14.20 -20.39
C ASN A 221 2.30 -13.43 -21.31
N ASN A 222 1.00 -13.39 -20.99
CA ASN A 222 -0.05 -12.71 -21.74
C ASN A 222 -0.48 -11.39 -21.10
N PHE A 223 0.25 -10.90 -20.08
CA PHE A 223 -0.09 -9.72 -19.30
C PHE A 223 -1.44 -9.82 -18.57
N ASN A 224 -1.85 -11.04 -18.19
CA ASN A 224 -2.90 -11.21 -17.19
C ASN A 224 -2.25 -11.15 -15.81
N ILE A 225 -2.83 -10.36 -14.92
CA ILE A 225 -2.42 -10.37 -13.51
C ILE A 225 -2.77 -11.74 -12.94
N GLN A 226 -1.86 -12.32 -12.18
CA GLN A 226 -2.04 -13.59 -11.48
C GLN A 226 -2.21 -13.36 -9.97
N SER A 227 -1.44 -12.42 -9.41
CA SER A 227 -1.49 -12.10 -7.98
C SER A 227 -0.89 -10.72 -7.68
N VAL A 228 -1.32 -10.16 -6.56
CA VAL A 228 -0.73 -9.02 -5.87
C VAL A 228 -0.06 -9.56 -4.59
N ILE A 229 1.21 -9.24 -4.41
CA ILE A 229 2.05 -9.73 -3.32
C ILE A 229 2.48 -8.58 -2.41
N ASP A 230 3.12 -8.91 -1.28
CA ASP A 230 3.67 -7.94 -0.31
C ASP A 230 2.60 -7.14 0.47
N TRP A 231 1.70 -7.87 1.13
CA TRP A 231 0.61 -7.32 1.93
C TRP A 231 1.04 -6.83 3.33
N GLY A 232 2.34 -6.73 3.60
CA GLY A 232 2.87 -6.33 4.91
C GLY A 232 2.55 -4.88 5.33
N PHE A 233 2.17 -4.02 4.37
CA PHE A 233 1.70 -2.65 4.63
C PHE A 233 0.18 -2.49 4.56
N ALA A 234 -0.55 -3.58 4.31
CA ALA A 234 -1.98 -3.51 4.16
C ALA A 234 -2.66 -3.23 5.49
N ALA A 235 -3.67 -2.36 5.45
CA ALA A 235 -4.40 -1.96 6.65
C ALA A 235 -5.81 -1.52 6.30
N PHE A 236 -6.70 -1.64 7.28
CA PHE A 236 -7.97 -0.93 7.21
C PHE A 236 -7.74 0.57 7.40
N VAL A 237 -8.18 1.32 6.40
CA VAL A 237 -8.06 2.78 6.36
C VAL A 237 -9.43 3.37 6.01
N PRO A 238 -9.66 4.65 6.33
CA PRO A 238 -10.85 5.34 5.86
C PRO A 238 -10.97 5.23 4.34
N ILE A 239 -12.20 5.13 3.84
CA ILE A 239 -12.47 4.94 2.41
C ILE A 239 -11.80 6.01 1.53
N ALA A 240 -11.59 7.21 2.07
CA ALA A 240 -10.82 8.29 1.44
C ALA A 240 -9.42 7.88 0.98
N ARG A 241 -8.75 7.01 1.75
CA ARG A 241 -7.45 6.46 1.40
C ARG A 241 -7.58 5.22 0.51
N ALA A 242 -8.44 4.27 0.88
CA ALA A 242 -8.56 3.00 0.16
C ALA A 242 -9.02 3.18 -1.30
N ALA A 243 -9.89 4.16 -1.55
CA ALA A 243 -10.42 4.49 -2.87
C ALA A 243 -9.49 5.41 -3.71
N GLY A 244 -8.34 5.81 -3.18
CA GLY A 244 -7.38 6.68 -3.86
C GLY A 244 -6.74 6.02 -5.09
N VAL A 245 -6.06 6.82 -5.91
CA VAL A 245 -5.36 6.31 -7.09
C VAL A 245 -4.08 5.54 -6.66
N PRO A 246 -3.66 4.46 -7.32
CA PRO A 246 -2.39 3.78 -7.03
C PRO A 246 -1.15 4.67 -7.24
N ARG A 247 -0.09 4.43 -6.45
CA ARG A 247 1.12 5.26 -6.37
C ARG A 247 1.80 5.56 -7.70
N PHE A 248 1.89 4.57 -8.58
CA PHE A 248 2.59 4.71 -9.86
C PHE A 248 1.80 5.52 -10.91
N LEU A 249 0.59 5.96 -10.58
CA LEU A 249 -0.26 6.85 -11.39
C LEU A 249 -0.33 8.27 -10.80
N TRP A 250 0.45 8.57 -9.77
CA TRP A 250 0.56 9.91 -9.19
C TRP A 250 1.48 10.79 -10.03
N PRO A 251 1.32 12.12 -9.94
CA PRO A 251 2.28 13.05 -10.55
C PRO A 251 3.65 12.96 -9.85
N SER A 252 4.72 13.03 -10.64
CA SER A 252 6.10 13.10 -10.12
C SER A 252 6.39 14.49 -9.52
N LEU A 253 6.68 14.56 -8.22
CA LEU A 253 7.19 15.78 -7.56
C LEU A 253 8.71 15.93 -7.81
N PRO A 254 9.28 17.16 -7.88
CA PRO A 254 8.64 18.48 -7.93
C PRO A 254 8.36 18.96 -9.37
N LEU A 255 8.76 18.18 -10.38
CA LEU A 255 8.85 18.62 -11.76
C LEU A 255 7.51 18.65 -12.49
N CYS A 256 6.44 18.06 -11.93
CA CYS A 256 5.05 18.17 -12.37
C CYS A 256 4.85 18.31 -13.89
N ARG A 257 5.62 17.56 -14.67
CA ARG A 257 5.22 17.19 -16.01
C ARG A 257 4.28 16.04 -15.77
N SER A 258 2.99 16.31 -15.81
CA SER A 258 2.04 15.25 -16.06
C SER A 258 2.33 14.78 -17.47
N ASP A 259 3.23 13.80 -17.60
CA ASP A 259 3.52 13.16 -18.87
C ASP A 259 2.16 12.75 -19.47
N ALA A 260 1.91 13.09 -20.73
CA ALA A 260 0.65 12.76 -21.41
C ALA A 260 0.31 11.27 -21.29
N ILE A 261 1.33 10.44 -21.07
CA ILE A 261 1.25 9.01 -20.79
C ILE A 261 0.58 8.75 -19.43
N ILE A 262 0.97 9.41 -18.34
CA ILE A 262 0.35 9.23 -17.01
C ILE A 262 -1.10 9.68 -17.03
N GLN A 263 -1.43 10.79 -17.71
CA GLN A 263 -2.82 11.21 -17.91
C GLN A 263 -3.63 10.16 -18.68
N LYS A 264 -3.06 9.61 -19.75
CA LYS A 264 -3.70 8.53 -20.50
C LYS A 264 -3.90 7.29 -19.63
N ASP A 265 -2.90 6.90 -18.84
CA ASP A 265 -2.96 5.75 -17.96
C ASP A 265 -4.03 5.90 -16.90
N ARG A 266 -4.13 7.10 -16.30
CA ARG A 266 -5.20 7.43 -15.35
C ARG A 266 -6.56 7.34 -15.99
N SER A 267 -6.74 7.87 -17.20
CA SER A 267 -8.00 7.75 -17.93
C SER A 267 -8.37 6.28 -18.20
N SER A 268 -7.41 5.46 -18.61
CA SER A 268 -7.61 4.02 -18.80
C SER A 268 -7.97 3.31 -17.49
N TYR A 269 -7.30 3.65 -16.38
CA TYR A 269 -7.56 3.13 -15.05
C TYR A 269 -8.97 3.48 -14.54
N MET A 270 -9.33 4.76 -14.63
CA MET A 270 -10.60 5.29 -14.12
C MET A 270 -11.81 4.90 -14.99
N SER A 271 -11.60 4.37 -16.20
CA SER A 271 -12.69 3.95 -17.09
C SER A 271 -13.65 2.91 -16.47
N LEU A 272 -13.13 2.07 -15.56
CA LEU A 272 -13.89 1.04 -14.84
C LEU A 272 -14.81 1.58 -13.75
N ALA A 273 -14.62 2.84 -13.34
CA ALA A 273 -15.43 3.45 -12.31
C ALA A 273 -16.91 3.51 -12.73
N SER A 274 -17.25 3.35 -14.02
CA SER A 274 -18.62 3.29 -14.56
C SER A 274 -19.47 2.09 -14.09
N GLN A 275 -18.92 1.16 -13.30
CA GLN A 275 -19.65 0.03 -12.73
C GLN A 275 -20.59 0.47 -11.58
N ARG A 276 -21.71 -0.24 -11.40
CA ARG A 276 -22.70 0.04 -10.34
C ARG A 276 -22.41 -0.79 -9.08
N SER A 277 -21.36 -0.45 -8.34
CA SER A 277 -21.07 -1.03 -7.01
C SER A 277 -20.78 0.06 -5.98
N GLN A 278 -20.81 -0.27 -4.68
CA GLN A 278 -20.49 0.68 -3.63
C GLN A 278 -19.01 1.11 -3.71
N ALA A 279 -18.10 0.15 -3.94
CA ALA A 279 -16.69 0.44 -4.17
C ALA A 279 -16.48 1.37 -5.37
N ALA A 280 -17.17 1.13 -6.49
CA ALA A 280 -17.08 1.98 -7.68
C ALA A 280 -17.54 3.42 -7.38
N PHE A 281 -18.62 3.59 -6.62
CA PHE A 281 -19.07 4.92 -6.17
C PHE A 281 -18.00 5.67 -5.38
N TYR A 282 -17.36 5.00 -4.40
CA TYR A 282 -16.29 5.61 -3.61
C TYR A 282 -15.04 5.92 -4.44
N MET A 283 -14.65 5.01 -5.34
CA MET A 283 -13.55 5.25 -6.28
C MET A 283 -13.83 6.46 -7.17
N GLN A 284 -15.02 6.56 -7.78
CA GLN A 284 -15.40 7.76 -8.55
C GLN A 284 -15.29 9.02 -7.71
N ARG A 285 -15.87 9.00 -6.50
CA ARG A 285 -15.91 10.16 -5.60
C ARG A 285 -14.53 10.67 -5.23
N TRP A 286 -13.55 9.79 -5.00
CA TRP A 286 -12.20 10.18 -4.59
C TRP A 286 -11.20 10.33 -5.75
N GLN A 287 -11.50 9.78 -6.92
CA GLN A 287 -10.58 9.80 -8.07
C GLN A 287 -10.93 10.88 -9.11
N MET A 288 -12.17 11.40 -9.11
CA MET A 288 -12.65 12.38 -10.08
C MET A 288 -12.80 13.81 -9.50
N THR A 289 -12.23 14.08 -8.33
CA THR A 289 -12.21 15.45 -7.78
C THR A 289 -11.24 16.35 -8.57
N ALA A 290 -11.55 17.64 -8.66
CA ALA A 290 -10.69 18.61 -9.36
C ALA A 290 -9.26 18.64 -8.79
N ASP A 291 -9.12 18.49 -7.47
CA ASP A 291 -7.86 18.50 -6.74
C ASP A 291 -7.37 17.10 -6.33
N VAL A 292 -7.76 16.06 -7.09
CA VAL A 292 -7.40 14.65 -6.80
C VAL A 292 -5.91 14.45 -6.54
N ASP A 293 -5.05 15.16 -7.26
CA ASP A 293 -3.60 15.03 -7.08
C ASP A 293 -3.14 15.59 -5.73
N PHE A 294 -3.66 16.74 -5.31
CA PHE A 294 -3.35 17.27 -3.98
C PHE A 294 -3.92 16.37 -2.89
N HIS A 295 -5.17 15.93 -3.01
CA HIS A 295 -5.80 15.04 -2.03
C HIS A 295 -5.00 13.74 -1.87
N THR A 296 -4.61 13.14 -2.99
CA THR A 296 -3.85 11.88 -3.01
C THR A 296 -2.47 12.04 -2.37
N LEU A 297 -1.73 13.08 -2.75
CA LEU A 297 -0.40 13.36 -2.19
C LEU A 297 -0.47 13.75 -0.71
N TYR A 298 -1.48 14.53 -0.32
CA TYR A 298 -1.73 14.89 1.07
C TYR A 298 -2.02 13.65 1.91
N LEU A 299 -2.98 12.80 1.50
CA LEU A 299 -3.28 11.58 2.24
C LEU A 299 -2.07 10.65 2.31
N GLU A 300 -1.26 10.56 1.26
CA GLU A 300 0.01 9.84 1.28
C GLU A 300 1.02 10.42 2.29
N SER A 301 1.08 11.74 2.43
CA SER A 301 1.99 12.40 3.38
C SER A 301 1.70 12.06 4.84
N LEU A 302 0.49 11.56 5.15
CA LEU A 302 0.15 11.03 6.47
C LEU A 302 0.87 9.71 6.78
N PHE A 303 1.27 8.95 5.76
CA PHE A 303 1.97 7.67 5.88
C PHE A 303 3.46 7.75 5.52
N SER A 304 3.85 8.64 4.61
CA SER A 304 5.20 8.76 4.08
C SER A 304 5.92 10.02 4.57
N LYS A 305 7.02 9.84 5.33
CA LYS A 305 7.88 10.96 5.74
C LYS A 305 8.49 11.72 4.56
N GLY A 306 8.83 11.00 3.49
CA GLY A 306 9.39 11.60 2.28
C GLY A 306 8.37 12.46 1.56
N MET A 307 7.12 11.97 1.46
CA MET A 307 6.03 12.75 0.84
C MET A 307 5.70 14.00 1.65
N HIS A 308 5.66 13.89 2.98
CA HIS A 308 5.50 15.04 3.86
C HIS A 308 6.59 16.10 3.62
N ALA A 309 7.86 15.71 3.68
CA ALA A 309 8.97 16.64 3.42
C ALA A 309 8.93 17.24 2.00
N SER A 310 8.49 16.47 1.00
CA SER A 310 8.30 16.95 -0.37
C SER A 310 7.19 18.00 -0.49
N LEU A 311 6.04 17.78 0.16
CA LEU A 311 4.93 18.74 0.16
C LEU A 311 5.24 20.00 0.97
N ALA A 312 5.86 19.84 2.14
CA ALA A 312 6.31 20.96 2.97
C ALA A 312 7.29 21.87 2.20
N ARG A 313 8.24 21.29 1.47
CA ARG A 313 9.22 22.04 0.65
C ARG A 313 8.57 22.90 -0.45
N ILE A 314 7.40 22.49 -0.95
CA ILE A 314 6.64 23.26 -1.95
C ILE A 314 5.50 24.08 -1.31
N GLY A 315 5.49 24.19 0.02
CA GLY A 315 4.51 24.96 0.80
C GLY A 315 3.10 24.41 0.71
N TRP A 316 2.95 23.09 0.63
CA TRP A 316 1.66 22.38 0.51
C TRP A 316 0.84 22.77 -0.72
N LYS A 317 1.50 23.29 -1.77
CA LYS A 317 0.85 23.64 -3.05
C LYS A 317 1.25 22.66 -4.13
N THR A 318 0.28 22.07 -4.84
CA THR A 318 0.55 21.42 -6.12
C THR A 318 0.44 22.46 -7.25
N PRO A 319 1.13 22.31 -8.39
CA PRO A 319 0.95 23.23 -9.52
C PRO A 319 -0.49 23.27 -10.05
N PHE A 320 -1.27 22.21 -9.82
CA PHE A 320 -2.70 22.13 -10.15
C PHE A 320 -3.60 22.89 -9.17
N HIS A 321 -3.14 23.16 -7.94
CA HIS A 321 -3.84 23.95 -6.93
C HIS A 321 -4.11 25.40 -7.39
N LYS A 322 -3.34 25.93 -8.37
CA LYS A 322 -3.49 27.31 -8.84
C LYS A 322 -4.77 27.59 -9.65
N VAL A 323 -5.60 26.58 -9.95
CA VAL A 323 -6.88 26.80 -10.64
C VAL A 323 -8.00 27.24 -9.68
N VAL A 324 -7.81 27.13 -8.35
CA VAL A 324 -8.83 27.45 -7.34
C VAL A 324 -8.37 28.51 -6.32
N GLU A 325 -7.50 29.44 -6.72
CA GLU A 325 -7.27 30.69 -5.96
C GLU A 325 -8.26 31.82 -6.37
N HIS A 326 -9.30 31.53 -7.17
CA HIS A 326 -10.39 32.48 -7.49
C HIS A 326 -11.64 32.36 -6.60
N SER A 327 -11.66 31.47 -5.61
CA SER A 327 -12.79 31.31 -4.68
C SER A 327 -12.49 31.74 -3.24
N ARG A 328 -11.30 32.27 -2.95
CA ARG A 328 -10.99 32.93 -1.66
C ARG A 328 -11.63 34.31 -1.48
N GLU A 329 -12.44 34.80 -2.44
CA GLU A 329 -13.25 36.01 -2.28
C GLU A 329 -14.64 35.78 -1.67
N CYS A 330 -15.02 34.54 -1.34
CA CYS A 330 -16.36 34.24 -0.80
C CYS A 330 -16.52 34.38 0.72
N SER A 331 -15.68 35.16 1.43
CA SER A 331 -15.93 35.46 2.85
C SER A 331 -15.60 36.89 3.29
N SER A 332 -15.56 37.87 2.38
CA SER A 332 -15.24 39.28 2.74
C SER A 332 -16.16 40.34 2.15
N ARG A 333 -17.37 39.97 1.70
CA ARG A 333 -18.41 40.96 1.34
C ARG A 333 -19.76 40.49 1.86
N ASP A 334 -20.05 40.88 3.10
CA ASP A 334 -21.40 41.23 3.57
C ASP A 334 -21.24 41.75 5.01
N ASP A 335 -20.80 43.00 5.13
CA ASP A 335 -20.94 43.83 6.32
C ASP A 335 -20.79 45.29 5.89
N THR A 336 -21.80 45.80 5.19
CA THR A 336 -22.24 47.22 5.20
C THR A 336 -23.42 47.37 4.24
N GLU A 337 -24.64 47.30 4.76
CA GLU A 337 -25.78 48.15 4.41
C GLU A 337 -27.04 47.67 5.15
N ASN A 338 -27.26 48.21 6.36
CA ASN A 338 -28.52 48.80 6.82
C ASN A 338 -28.37 49.41 8.22
#